data_AF-A0A5E4I5G5-F1
#
_entry.id   AF-A0A5E4I5G5-F1
#
_cell.length_a   1.000
_cell.length_b   1.000
_cell.length_c   1.000
_cell.angle_alpha   90.00
_cell.angle_beta   90.00
_cell.angle_gamma   90.00
#
_symmetry.space_group_name_H-M   'P 1'
#
loop_
_entity.id
_entity.type
_entity.pdbx_description
1 polymer ?
#
loop_
_entity_poly.entity_id
_entity_poly.type
_entity_poly.pdbx_seq_one_letter_code
_entity_poly.pdbx_strand_id
1 'polypeptide(L)'
;MQPKTNSKNTTPHQQNTQNRETKILNVISNTSILLMSVVTEAFSKMFTKLSKEMTTAFTTGLGAPKDTIQEIHGETDDIQKDFPKQMREQLLAMKTEIATQLREKKEKLTSIIDDKRFDEGIAIIERYKFNLPKLSSNLDERSLLGYIKLLQENDEQLTKMFQELLEWMKNLPQP
;
A
#
# COMPACT_ATOMS: atom_id res chain seq x y z
N MET A 1 -19.51 11.59 45.86
CA MET A 1 -19.81 12.34 44.62
C MET A 1 -18.51 12.53 43.86
N GLN A 2 -18.34 11.89 42.71
CA GLN A 2 -17.21 12.15 41.80
C GLN A 2 -17.77 12.72 40.49
N PRO A 3 -17.30 13.87 39.99
CA PRO A 3 -17.61 14.30 38.64
C PRO A 3 -16.50 13.88 37.67
N LYS A 4 -16.90 12.94 36.81
CA LYS A 4 -16.80 12.92 35.35
C LYS A 4 -15.43 13.18 34.69
N THR A 5 -15.02 12.11 34.03
CA THR A 5 -14.02 11.93 33.00
C THR A 5 -13.98 13.05 31.96
N ASN A 6 -12.76 13.55 31.74
CA ASN A 6 -12.40 14.55 30.74
C ASN A 6 -12.37 13.87 29.35
N SER A 7 -13.46 13.97 28.59
CA SER A 7 -13.46 13.60 27.17
C SER A 7 -12.75 14.69 26.37
N LYS A 8 -11.60 14.35 25.79
CA LYS A 8 -10.88 15.21 24.84
C LYS A 8 -11.75 15.41 23.59
N ASN A 9 -12.47 16.53 23.52
CA ASN A 9 -13.11 16.99 22.30
C ASN A 9 -12.04 17.47 21.32
N THR A 10 -11.61 16.61 20.40
CA THR A 10 -10.82 17.03 19.23
C THR A 10 -11.73 17.79 18.27
N THR A 11 -11.28 18.96 17.81
CA THR A 11 -12.04 19.79 16.87
C THR A 11 -12.07 19.15 15.47
N PRO A 12 -13.06 19.47 14.61
CA PRO A 12 -13.19 18.88 13.26
C PRO A 12 -11.92 19.03 12.40
N HIS A 13 -11.18 20.12 12.60
CA HIS A 13 -9.91 20.38 11.93
C HIS A 13 -8.81 19.37 12.37
N GLN A 14 -8.74 19.03 13.66
CA GLN A 14 -7.80 18.02 14.18
C GLN A 14 -8.16 16.60 13.74
N GLN A 15 -9.45 16.28 13.63
CA GLN A 15 -9.90 14.99 13.10
C GLN A 15 -9.56 14.83 11.62
N ASN A 16 -9.68 15.91 10.83
CA ASN A 16 -9.35 15.88 9.40
C ASN A 16 -7.84 15.72 9.16
N THR A 17 -6.99 16.44 9.89
CA THR A 17 -5.53 16.30 9.81
C THR A 17 -5.06 14.91 10.24
N GLN A 18 -5.59 14.38 11.35
CA GLN A 18 -5.27 13.01 11.79
C GLN A 18 -5.73 11.95 10.79
N ASN A 19 -6.87 12.16 10.11
CA ASN A 19 -7.34 11.28 9.05
C ASN A 19 -6.43 11.32 7.82
N ARG A 20 -6.01 12.53 7.40
CA ARG A 20 -5.05 12.72 6.30
C ARG A 20 -3.71 12.04 6.57
N GLU A 21 -3.11 12.29 7.72
CA GLU A 21 -1.84 11.66 8.12
C GLU A 21 -1.96 10.14 8.14
N THR A 22 -3.04 9.60 8.73
CA THR A 22 -3.29 8.17 8.77
C THR A 22 -3.40 7.58 7.37
N LYS A 23 -4.10 8.25 6.46
CA LYS A 23 -4.19 7.82 5.05
C LYS A 23 -2.82 7.81 4.39
N ILE A 24 -2.01 8.86 4.53
CA ILE A 24 -0.66 8.93 3.95
C ILE A 24 0.21 7.79 4.47
N LEU A 25 0.22 7.56 5.78
CA LEU A 25 0.99 6.47 6.38
C LEU A 25 0.52 5.11 5.90
N ASN A 26 -0.79 4.90 5.73
CA ASN A 26 -1.33 3.67 5.14
C ASN A 26 -0.87 3.50 3.69
N VAL A 27 -0.91 4.56 2.87
CA VAL A 27 -0.42 4.51 1.48
C VAL A 27 1.03 4.04 1.46
N ILE A 28 1.91 4.68 2.23
CA ILE A 28 3.33 4.35 2.28
C ILE A 28 3.53 2.93 2.78
N SER A 29 2.84 2.54 3.86
CA SER A 29 2.96 1.20 4.46
C SER A 29 2.54 0.11 3.49
N ASN A 30 1.32 0.21 2.96
CA ASN A 30 0.73 -0.84 2.15
C ASN A 30 1.47 -0.98 0.82
N THR A 31 1.88 0.14 0.22
CA THR A 31 2.73 0.12 -0.99
C THR A 31 4.07 -0.54 -0.70
N SER A 32 4.72 -0.23 0.43
CA SER A 32 5.99 -0.85 0.83
C SER A 32 5.85 -2.35 1.10
N ILE A 33 4.79 -2.78 1.78
CA ILE A 33 4.49 -4.20 2.03
C ILE A 33 4.35 -4.95 0.71
N LEU A 34 3.60 -4.39 -0.24
CA LEU A 34 3.37 -5.03 -1.53
C LEU A 34 4.66 -5.08 -2.37
N LEU A 35 5.48 -4.02 -2.36
CA LEU A 35 6.80 -4.03 -2.99
C LEU A 35 7.73 -5.07 -2.37
N MET A 36 7.82 -5.12 -1.04
CA MET A 36 8.61 -6.13 -0.33
C MET A 36 8.12 -7.54 -0.61
N SER A 37 6.80 -7.72 -0.75
CA SER A 37 6.21 -9.01 -1.12
C SER A 37 6.68 -9.45 -2.51
N VAL A 38 6.81 -8.56 -3.50
CA VAL A 38 7.30 -8.96 -4.83
C VAL A 38 8.77 -9.44 -4.80
N VAL A 39 9.62 -8.82 -3.97
CA VAL A 39 11.06 -9.13 -3.92
C VAL A 39 11.44 -10.23 -2.94
N THR A 40 10.55 -10.61 -2.02
CA THR A 40 10.83 -11.63 -1.01
C THR A 40 10.79 -13.04 -1.63
N GLU A 41 11.77 -13.89 -1.30
CA GLU A 41 11.89 -15.26 -1.82
C GLU A 41 10.62 -16.11 -1.64
N ALA A 42 9.89 -15.87 -0.56
CA ALA A 42 8.65 -16.58 -0.27
C ALA A 42 7.56 -16.34 -1.30
N PHE A 43 7.55 -15.16 -1.92
CA PHE A 43 6.55 -14.75 -2.90
C PHE A 43 7.12 -14.72 -4.32
N SER A 44 8.44 -14.68 -4.48
CA SER A 44 9.13 -14.60 -5.78
C SER A 44 8.71 -15.69 -6.76
N LYS A 45 8.37 -16.88 -6.27
CA LYS A 45 7.89 -18.01 -7.10
C LYS A 45 6.53 -17.75 -7.73
N MET A 46 5.63 -17.02 -7.06
CA MET A 46 4.31 -16.64 -7.62
C MET A 46 4.44 -15.58 -8.69
N PHE A 47 5.51 -14.80 -8.59
CA PHE A 47 5.87 -13.72 -9.49
C PHE A 47 6.82 -14.17 -10.61
N THR A 48 7.03 -15.48 -10.80
CA THR A 48 7.83 -16.03 -11.91
C THR A 48 7.20 -15.79 -13.28
N LYS A 49 5.89 -15.54 -13.33
CA LYS A 49 5.11 -15.18 -14.52
C LYS A 49 4.88 -13.68 -14.68
N LEU A 50 5.33 -12.83 -13.75
CA LEU A 50 5.51 -11.42 -14.10
C LEU A 50 6.44 -11.44 -15.30
N SER A 51 5.95 -10.97 -16.45
CA SER A 51 6.71 -11.06 -17.68
C SER A 51 8.06 -10.39 -17.46
N LYS A 52 9.09 -10.82 -18.20
CA LYS A 52 10.42 -10.20 -18.11
C LYS A 52 10.32 -8.67 -18.25
N GLU A 53 9.34 -8.18 -19.02
CA GLU A 53 8.97 -6.77 -19.22
C GLU A 53 8.33 -6.12 -17.97
N MET A 54 7.59 -6.86 -17.15
CA MET A 54 6.91 -6.41 -15.93
C MET A 54 7.82 -6.45 -14.70
N THR A 55 8.68 -7.48 -14.57
CA THR A 55 9.82 -7.48 -13.64
C THR A 55 10.79 -6.33 -13.98
N THR A 56 11.02 -6.10 -15.28
CA THR A 56 11.75 -4.93 -15.76
C THR A 56 10.99 -3.64 -15.47
N ALA A 57 9.67 -3.56 -15.58
CA ALA A 57 8.89 -2.36 -15.22
C ALA A 57 8.88 -2.03 -13.72
N PHE A 58 8.89 -3.03 -12.83
CA PHE A 58 9.05 -2.85 -11.39
C PHE A 58 10.48 -2.39 -11.02
N THR A 59 11.49 -2.86 -11.75
CA THR A 59 12.90 -2.47 -11.55
C THR A 59 13.28 -1.17 -12.30
N THR A 60 12.60 -0.87 -13.40
CA THR A 60 12.80 0.23 -14.35
C THR A 60 11.65 1.25 -14.26
N GLY A 61 10.86 1.25 -13.18
CA GLY A 61 9.98 2.35 -12.80
C GLY A 61 10.70 3.71 -12.75
N LEU A 62 12.02 3.73 -12.92
CA LEU A 62 12.91 4.78 -13.46
C LEU A 62 12.59 5.35 -14.88
N GLY A 63 11.54 4.95 -15.62
CA GLY A 63 10.91 5.78 -16.68
C GLY A 63 10.66 5.16 -18.09
N ALA A 64 9.36 4.99 -18.43
CA ALA A 64 8.59 5.05 -19.72
C ALA A 64 8.95 4.17 -20.97
N PRO A 65 8.02 3.87 -21.95
CA PRO A 65 6.53 3.78 -21.96
C PRO A 65 5.86 2.57 -22.72
N LYS A 66 4.62 2.23 -22.29
CA LYS A 66 3.31 1.87 -22.95
C LYS A 66 2.95 0.62 -23.82
N ASP A 67 1.67 0.22 -23.56
CA ASP A 67 0.64 -0.60 -24.25
C ASP A 67 0.65 -2.14 -24.00
N THR A 68 -0.42 -2.86 -23.59
CA THR A 68 -1.83 -2.97 -24.09
C THR A 68 -2.74 -3.65 -23.03
N ILE A 69 -4.06 -3.57 -23.21
CA ILE A 69 -5.22 -3.86 -22.32
C ILE A 69 -5.67 -5.34 -22.15
N GLN A 70 -6.10 -5.71 -20.93
CA GLN A 70 -7.18 -6.65 -20.57
C GLN A 70 -7.59 -6.59 -19.08
N GLU A 71 -8.87 -6.28 -18.83
CA GLU A 71 -9.53 -6.35 -17.53
C GLU A 71 -9.72 -7.81 -17.07
N ILE A 72 -9.41 -8.13 -15.81
CA ILE A 72 -9.76 -9.41 -15.20
C ILE A 72 -10.46 -9.17 -13.87
N HIS A 73 -11.69 -9.69 -13.78
CA HIS A 73 -12.47 -9.79 -12.55
C HIS A 73 -12.03 -11.02 -11.75
N GLY A 74 -11.49 -10.83 -10.55
CA GLY A 74 -11.17 -11.92 -9.62
C GLY A 74 -12.22 -12.06 -8.51
N GLU A 75 -13.00 -13.14 -8.54
CA GLU A 75 -13.86 -13.57 -7.42
C GLU A 75 -13.02 -13.96 -6.19
N THR A 76 -13.55 -13.62 -5.02
CA THR A 76 -12.82 -13.44 -3.75
C THR A 76 -13.09 -14.53 -2.72
N ASP A 77 -13.60 -15.68 -3.14
CA ASP A 77 -14.03 -16.72 -2.21
C ASP A 77 -12.91 -17.74 -1.95
N ASP A 78 -12.15 -17.33 -0.93
CA ASP A 78 -11.09 -18.02 -0.18
C ASP A 78 -9.64 -17.80 -0.61
N ILE A 79 -9.30 -16.53 -0.87
CA ILE A 79 -7.93 -16.04 -1.09
C ILE A 79 -6.92 -16.59 -0.08
N GLN A 80 -7.30 -16.82 1.19
CA GLN A 80 -6.35 -17.36 2.17
C GLN A 80 -5.95 -18.82 1.91
N LYS A 81 -6.77 -19.60 1.20
CA LYS A 81 -6.43 -20.96 0.75
C LYS A 81 -5.45 -20.95 -0.42
N ASP A 82 -5.48 -19.89 -1.24
CA ASP A 82 -4.56 -19.72 -2.36
C ASP A 82 -3.11 -19.47 -1.89
N PHE A 83 -2.92 -18.98 -0.65
CA PHE A 83 -1.61 -18.68 -0.09
C PHE A 83 -1.18 -19.64 1.04
N PRO A 84 -0.03 -20.33 0.91
CA PRO A 84 0.59 -21.11 1.97
C PRO A 84 0.69 -20.35 3.29
N LYS A 85 0.50 -21.06 4.41
CA LYS A 85 0.54 -20.48 5.77
C LYS A 85 1.84 -19.68 6.02
N GLN A 86 2.98 -20.19 5.56
CA GLN A 86 4.27 -19.52 5.69
C GLN A 86 4.31 -18.14 5.00
N MET A 87 3.72 -18.01 3.80
CA MET A 87 3.66 -16.73 3.09
C MET A 87 2.78 -15.73 3.84
N ARG A 88 1.64 -16.20 4.36
CA ARG A 88 0.74 -15.37 5.18
C ARG A 88 1.43 -14.88 6.47
N GLU A 89 2.15 -15.76 7.16
CA GLU A 89 2.93 -15.41 8.34
C GLU A 89 4.01 -14.36 8.02
N GLN A 90 4.70 -14.49 6.89
CA GLN A 90 5.69 -13.50 6.46
C GLN A 90 5.07 -12.16 6.06
N LEU A 91 3.90 -12.16 5.42
CA LEU A 91 3.16 -10.94 5.12
C LEU A 91 2.78 -10.17 6.39
N LEU A 92 2.30 -10.89 7.41
CA LEU A 92 1.98 -10.31 8.72
C LEU A 92 3.24 -9.81 9.45
N ALA A 93 4.36 -10.53 9.34
CA ALA A 93 5.64 -10.09 9.88
C ALA A 93 6.10 -8.79 9.22
N MET A 94 6.03 -8.68 7.88
CA MET A 94 6.34 -7.44 7.15
C MET A 94 5.45 -6.29 7.58
N LYS A 95 4.14 -6.52 7.70
CA LYS A 95 3.20 -5.51 8.19
C LYS A 95 3.56 -5.02 9.59
N THR A 96 3.92 -5.93 10.49
CA THR A 96 4.30 -5.61 11.88
C THR A 96 5.61 -4.83 11.94
N GLU A 97 6.58 -5.24 11.13
CA GLU A 97 7.89 -4.58 11.03
C GLU A 97 7.74 -3.15 10.52
N ILE A 98 7.02 -2.95 9.40
CA ILE A 98 6.77 -1.61 8.84
C ILE A 98 6.01 -0.74 9.84
N ALA A 99 5.00 -1.27 10.53
CA ALA A 99 4.27 -0.54 11.57
C ALA A 99 5.19 -0.14 12.75
N THR A 100 6.19 -0.95 13.06
CA THR A 100 7.20 -0.64 14.09
C THR A 100 8.12 0.47 13.62
N GLN A 101 8.69 0.34 12.41
CA GLN A 101 9.55 1.38 11.81
C GLN A 101 8.85 2.72 11.67
N LEU A 102 7.57 2.74 11.28
CA LEU A 102 6.80 3.98 11.19
C LEU A 102 6.57 4.63 12.54
N ARG A 103 6.39 3.84 13.60
CA ARG A 103 6.24 4.34 14.96
C ARG A 103 7.54 4.97 15.47
N GLU A 104 8.67 4.30 15.22
CA GLU A 104 9.99 4.79 15.60
C GLU A 104 10.39 6.04 14.82
N LYS A 105 10.03 6.10 13.54
CA LYS A 105 10.30 7.25 12.66
C LYS A 105 9.19 8.30 12.68
N LYS A 106 8.17 8.14 13.54
CA LYS A 106 6.96 8.97 13.50
C LYS A 106 7.28 10.45 13.60
N GLU A 107 8.12 10.87 14.55
CA GLU A 107 8.45 12.28 14.76
C GLU A 107 9.14 12.90 13.53
N LYS A 108 10.05 12.16 12.89
CA LYS A 108 10.70 12.59 11.64
C LYS A 108 9.70 12.65 10.49
N LEU A 109 8.84 11.64 10.37
CA LEU A 109 7.77 11.62 9.36
C LEU A 109 6.79 12.77 9.55
N THR A 110 6.36 13.07 10.78
CA THR A 110 5.43 14.16 11.06
C THR A 110 5.99 15.51 10.62
N SER A 111 7.30 15.75 10.71
CA SER A 111 7.90 17.00 10.23
C SER A 111 7.86 17.19 8.70
N ILE A 112 7.67 16.11 7.93
CA ILE A 112 7.62 16.17 6.46
C ILE A 112 6.23 15.85 5.89
N ILE A 113 5.38 15.12 6.61
CA ILE A 113 4.08 14.63 6.13
C ILE A 113 3.05 15.75 5.88
N ASP A 114 3.28 16.92 6.47
CA ASP A 114 2.50 18.14 6.22
C ASP A 114 2.72 18.70 4.82
N ASP A 115 3.76 18.26 4.11
CA ASP A 115 3.96 18.63 2.71
C ASP A 115 2.79 18.13 1.84
N LYS A 116 2.24 19.03 1.02
CA LYS A 116 1.11 18.73 0.14
C LYS A 116 1.43 17.68 -0.92
N ARG A 117 2.71 17.45 -1.23
CA ARG A 117 3.13 16.37 -2.13
C ARG A 117 2.67 15.01 -1.63
N PHE A 118 2.47 14.82 -0.33
CA PHE A 118 1.93 13.56 0.20
C PHE A 118 0.46 13.33 -0.17
N ASP A 119 -0.31 14.38 -0.48
CA ASP A 119 -1.71 14.25 -0.90
C ASP A 119 -1.85 13.57 -2.26
N GLU A 120 -0.85 13.71 -3.14
CA GLU A 120 -0.88 13.08 -4.46
C GLU A 120 -0.92 11.55 -4.36
N GLY A 121 -0.26 10.96 -3.36
CA GLY A 121 -0.35 9.51 -3.12
C GLY A 121 -1.77 9.05 -2.82
N ILE A 122 -2.52 9.83 -2.02
CA ILE A 122 -3.94 9.56 -1.77
C ILE A 122 -4.74 9.73 -3.06
N ALA A 123 -4.50 10.83 -3.79
CA ALA A 123 -5.21 11.11 -5.04
C ALA A 123 -5.02 10.00 -6.08
N ILE A 124 -3.80 9.48 -6.23
CA ILE A 124 -3.50 8.32 -7.08
C ILE A 124 -4.42 7.16 -6.71
N ILE A 125 -4.46 6.74 -5.44
CA ILE A 125 -5.26 5.59 -4.99
C ILE A 125 -6.77 5.82 -5.16
N GLU A 126 -7.25 7.05 -5.01
CA GLU A 126 -8.68 7.35 -5.18
C GLU A 126 -9.14 7.19 -6.64
N ARG A 127 -8.25 7.44 -7.61
CA ARG A 127 -8.56 7.29 -9.05
C ARG A 127 -8.83 5.85 -9.47
N TYR A 128 -8.17 4.87 -8.84
CA TYR A 128 -8.27 3.45 -9.22
C TYR A 128 -9.35 2.72 -8.41
N LYS A 129 -10.21 1.93 -9.07
CA LYS A 129 -11.31 1.22 -8.41
C LYS A 129 -11.06 -0.29 -8.42
N PHE A 130 -10.75 -0.83 -7.25
CA PHE A 130 -10.66 -2.28 -7.03
C PHE A 130 -11.82 -2.73 -6.16
N ASN A 131 -12.19 -4.01 -6.26
CA ASN A 131 -13.09 -4.65 -5.30
C ASN A 131 -12.37 -5.03 -4.00
N LEU A 132 -11.53 -4.13 -3.50
CA LEU A 132 -10.72 -4.25 -2.29
C LEU A 132 -10.73 -2.91 -1.56
N PRO A 133 -10.55 -2.90 -0.23
CA PRO A 133 -10.33 -1.65 0.49
C PRO A 133 -9.13 -0.89 -0.08
N LYS A 134 -9.23 0.44 -0.17
CA LYS A 134 -8.18 1.30 -0.76
C LYS A 134 -6.85 1.13 -0.02
N LEU A 135 -5.73 1.25 -0.72
CA LEU A 135 -4.38 1.26 -0.10
C LEU A 135 -4.18 2.40 0.92
N SER A 136 -5.03 3.44 0.92
CA SER A 136 -5.06 4.50 1.94
C SER A 136 -5.77 4.08 3.25
N SER A 137 -6.36 2.89 3.29
CA SER A 137 -7.04 2.33 4.46
C SER A 137 -6.10 1.42 5.27
N ASN A 138 -6.49 1.10 6.51
CA ASN A 138 -5.81 0.07 7.30
C ASN A 138 -6.20 -1.31 6.76
N LEU A 139 -5.36 -1.89 5.90
CA LEU A 139 -5.63 -3.17 5.26
C LEU A 139 -5.40 -4.34 6.21
N ASP A 140 -6.36 -5.26 6.26
CA ASP A 140 -6.18 -6.54 6.92
C ASP A 140 -5.40 -7.53 6.04
N GLU A 141 -5.08 -8.70 6.60
CA GLU A 141 -4.35 -9.75 5.90
C GLU A 141 -5.05 -10.16 4.60
N ARG A 142 -6.38 -10.36 4.65
CA ARG A 142 -7.18 -10.78 3.49
C ARG A 142 -7.07 -9.76 2.36
N SER A 143 -7.18 -8.46 2.68
CA SER A 143 -7.08 -7.39 1.70
C SER A 143 -5.68 -7.32 1.09
N LEU A 144 -4.63 -7.46 1.90
CA LEU A 144 -3.25 -7.48 1.40
C LEU A 144 -3.01 -8.68 0.46
N LEU A 145 -3.49 -9.87 0.82
CA LEU A 145 -3.43 -11.05 -0.05
C LEU A 145 -4.23 -10.83 -1.35
N GLY A 146 -5.35 -10.10 -1.29
CA GLY A 146 -6.10 -9.68 -2.48
C GLY A 146 -5.27 -8.84 -3.45
N TYR A 147 -4.54 -7.84 -2.94
CA TYR A 147 -3.63 -7.06 -3.78
C TYR A 147 -2.47 -7.91 -4.32
N ILE A 148 -1.93 -8.84 -3.54
CA ILE A 148 -0.89 -9.77 -4.01
C ILE A 148 -1.42 -10.67 -5.12
N LYS A 149 -2.66 -11.15 -5.02
CA LYS A 149 -3.32 -11.94 -6.07
C LYS A 149 -3.48 -11.14 -7.35
N LEU A 150 -3.94 -9.89 -7.26
CA LEU A 150 -4.01 -8.99 -8.41
C LEU A 150 -2.63 -8.74 -9.04
N LEU A 151 -1.57 -8.60 -8.24
CA LEU A 151 -0.20 -8.50 -8.75
C LEU A 151 0.25 -9.78 -9.47
N GLN A 152 -0.10 -10.95 -8.92
CA GLN A 152 0.22 -12.26 -9.52
C GLN A 152 -0.51 -12.47 -10.84
N GLU A 153 -1.74 -11.99 -10.94
CA GLU A 153 -2.58 -12.04 -12.14
C GLU A 153 -2.19 -10.97 -13.18
N ASN A 154 -1.18 -10.15 -12.89
CA ASN A 154 -0.73 -9.03 -13.73
C ASN A 154 -1.85 -8.01 -14.01
N ASP A 155 -2.69 -7.71 -13.00
CA ASP A 155 -3.77 -6.73 -13.15
C ASP A 155 -3.22 -5.36 -13.57
N GLU A 156 -3.75 -4.84 -14.68
CA GLU A 156 -3.22 -3.65 -15.33
C GLU A 156 -3.51 -2.37 -14.57
N GLN A 157 -4.70 -2.28 -13.97
CA GLN A 157 -5.08 -1.12 -13.18
C GLN A 157 -4.20 -1.02 -11.95
N LEU A 158 -3.94 -2.14 -11.29
CA LEU A 158 -3.05 -2.22 -10.15
C LEU A 158 -1.62 -1.89 -10.54
N THR A 159 -1.13 -2.44 -11.66
CA THR A 159 0.21 -2.15 -12.17
C THR A 159 0.40 -0.68 -12.45
N LYS A 160 -0.56 -0.04 -13.12
CA LYS A 160 -0.52 1.39 -13.44
C LYS A 160 -0.57 2.24 -12.17
N MET A 161 -1.43 1.89 -11.22
CA MET A 161 -1.47 2.56 -9.91
C MET A 161 -0.10 2.44 -9.20
N PHE A 162 0.51 1.25 -9.19
CA PHE A 162 1.81 1.04 -8.57
C PHE A 162 2.92 1.86 -9.23
N GLN A 163 2.92 1.98 -10.55
CA GLN A 163 3.87 2.84 -11.27
C GLN A 163 3.72 4.31 -10.89
N GLU A 164 2.49 4.82 -10.82
CA GLU A 164 2.22 6.19 -10.36
C GLU A 164 2.66 6.41 -8.91
N LEU A 165 2.40 5.44 -8.03
CA LEU A 165 2.82 5.48 -6.63
C LEU A 165 4.35 5.45 -6.49
N LEU A 166 5.04 4.63 -7.28
CA LEU A 166 6.51 4.58 -7.29
C LEU A 166 7.11 5.91 -7.75
N GLU A 167 6.57 6.51 -8.80
CA GLU A 167 7.03 7.80 -9.29
C GLU A 167 6.74 8.91 -8.29
N TRP A 168 5.57 8.89 -7.65
CA TRP A 168 5.25 9.81 -6.56
C TRP A 168 6.23 9.68 -5.39
N MET A 169 6.56 8.45 -4.95
CA MET A 169 7.48 8.23 -3.84
C MET A 169 8.89 8.79 -4.09
N LYS A 170 9.38 8.79 -5.33
CA LYS A 170 10.68 9.43 -5.67
C LYS A 170 10.67 10.94 -5.51
N ASN A 171 9.51 11.56 -5.64
CA ASN A 171 9.33 13.01 -5.61
C ASN A 171 9.00 13.55 -4.20
N LEU A 172 8.94 12.66 -3.20
CA LEU A 172 8.71 13.04 -1.81
C LEU A 172 9.91 13.78 -1.20
N PRO A 173 9.67 14.72 -0.26
CA PRO A 173 10.75 15.32 0.51
C PRO A 173 11.54 14.26 1.27
N GLN A 174 12.86 14.38 1.23
CA GLN A 174 13.75 13.58 2.06
C GLN A 174 13.88 14.26 3.43
N PRO A 175 13.90 13.49 4.54
CA PRO A 175 14.19 14.02 5.87
C PRO A 175 15.64 14.51 6.01
#